data_AF-A0AAD1R409-F1
#
_entry.id   AF-A0AAD1R409-F1
#
_cell.length_a   1.000
_cell.length_b   1.000
_cell.length_c   1.000
_cell.angle_alpha   90.00
_cell.angle_beta   90.00
_cell.angle_gamma   90.00
#
_symmetry.space_group_name_H-M   'P 1'
#
loop_
_entity.id
_entity.type
_entity.pdbx_description
1 polymer ?
#
loop_
_entity_poly.entity_id
_entity_poly.type
_entity_poly.pdbx_seq_one_letter_code
_entity_poly.pdbx_strand_id
1 'polypeptide(L)'
;MRLHKQETIDAAAQLAQQRSFEKWKAILDRILDCILYLARQTLPLRGHSEDLNTDGNCGNFLETFKLLARYDPVAKQHLHRVQHTDGYIVPYLSPQSQNEFISLLGNHIRTVIFQNIIKAKYFAIMFDSTPDISHTDQMSQVIRYVHIEDSGVHVTESFIDFIQLYGKSADVITKQICDKLQADGLKLEHCYGQGYDNAATMAGHISGVQKRILDMNPKAMFVPCNNHSLNLAGMHAVGVGTKSVTFFGTVEKVYSFFSSSTHRWDILKKHVPIRVKRSCNTRWSSTHEAVCVLAEHTEKIIDALEALRDGPEETSETRGDAGSLLVCIMTYVFFSFLHFWNPILTKVNDTQIYLQKEGLALDQRVQKLKGLTLFCHEKRDSLVSKATEKALQVCKTYCIPTERRVGRRKKMNGENSCDTGLTLIQETSREQLEAIDQLQAEIKKRTTQMNTLHQ
;
A
#
# COMPACT_ATOMS: atom_id res chain seq x y z
N MET A 1 63.48 12.85 -43.13
CA MET A 1 62.16 13.53 -43.24
C MET A 1 61.16 12.95 -42.23
N ARG A 2 61.37 13.17 -40.93
CA ARG A 2 60.40 12.88 -39.83
C ARG A 2 60.52 13.87 -38.65
N LEU A 3 61.69 14.51 -38.50
CA LEU A 3 61.96 15.53 -37.48
C LEU A 3 61.27 16.91 -37.71
N HIS A 4 60.67 17.16 -38.88
CA HIS A 4 60.00 18.43 -39.18
C HIS A 4 58.48 18.43 -38.97
N LYS A 5 57.88 17.33 -38.47
CA LYS A 5 56.42 17.18 -38.37
C LYS A 5 55.83 17.07 -36.95
N GLN A 6 56.64 17.06 -35.88
CA GLN A 6 56.16 16.85 -34.49
C GLN A 6 55.29 15.59 -34.27
N GLU A 7 55.29 14.63 -35.20
CA GLU A 7 54.57 13.36 -35.07
C GLU A 7 55.51 12.30 -34.46
N THR A 8 55.52 12.19 -33.13
CA THR A 8 56.17 11.08 -32.41
C THR A 8 55.23 9.88 -32.31
N ILE A 9 55.79 8.67 -32.11
CA ILE A 9 55.00 7.44 -31.87
C ILE A 9 54.03 7.63 -30.68
N ASP A 10 54.42 8.44 -29.69
CA ASP A 10 53.60 8.79 -28.53
C ASP A 10 52.35 9.58 -28.89
N ALA A 11 52.42 10.51 -29.86
CA ALA A 11 51.26 11.29 -30.29
C ALA A 11 50.21 10.41 -30.99
N ALA A 12 50.65 9.46 -31.82
CA ALA A 12 49.77 8.50 -32.49
C ALA A 12 49.12 7.53 -31.49
N ALA A 13 49.88 7.07 -30.49
CA ALA A 13 49.37 6.23 -29.42
C ALA A 13 48.34 6.97 -28.54
N GLN A 14 48.61 8.23 -28.17
CA GLN A 14 47.67 9.08 -27.43
C GLN A 14 46.39 9.33 -28.22
N LEU A 15 46.48 9.63 -29.52
CA LEU A 15 45.31 9.77 -30.40
C LEU A 15 44.48 8.49 -30.49
N ALA A 16 45.13 7.33 -30.59
CA ALA A 16 44.44 6.04 -30.61
C ALA A 16 43.73 5.75 -29.28
N GLN A 17 44.38 6.06 -28.15
CA GLN A 17 43.78 5.92 -26.82
C GLN A 17 42.58 6.85 -26.63
N GLN A 18 42.69 8.11 -27.05
CA GLN A 18 41.61 9.09 -26.97
C GLN A 18 40.39 8.65 -27.80
N ARG A 19 40.62 8.18 -29.03
CA ARG A 19 39.54 7.65 -29.88
C ARG A 19 38.86 6.42 -29.27
N SER A 20 39.63 5.54 -28.62
CA SER A 20 39.10 4.38 -27.91
C SER A 20 38.23 4.80 -26.73
N PHE A 21 38.71 5.77 -25.94
CA PHE A 21 37.97 6.34 -24.81
C PHE A 21 36.64 6.95 -25.26
N GLU A 22 36.65 7.82 -26.28
CA GLU A 22 35.43 8.45 -26.81
C GLU A 22 34.44 7.43 -27.36
N LYS A 23 34.93 6.40 -28.05
CA LYS A 23 34.09 5.31 -28.54
C LYS A 23 33.40 4.57 -27.39
N TRP A 24 34.15 4.18 -26.35
CA TRP A 24 33.58 3.45 -25.22
C TRP A 24 32.62 4.30 -24.42
N LYS A 25 32.96 5.57 -24.18
CA LYS A 25 32.04 6.53 -23.54
C LYS A 25 30.72 6.59 -24.30
N ALA A 26 30.78 6.76 -25.62
CA ALA A 26 29.57 6.80 -26.45
C ALA A 26 28.75 5.50 -26.33
N ILE A 27 29.37 4.33 -26.33
CA ILE A 27 28.67 3.03 -26.18
C ILE A 27 28.00 2.94 -24.79
N LEU A 28 28.75 3.25 -23.73
CA LEU A 28 28.25 3.14 -22.36
C LEU A 28 27.11 4.14 -22.09
N ASP A 29 27.14 5.33 -22.71
CA ASP A 29 26.03 6.30 -22.64
C ASP A 29 24.72 5.69 -23.19
N ARG A 30 24.78 4.97 -24.33
CA ARG A 30 23.58 4.29 -24.90
C ARG A 30 23.09 3.16 -24.00
N ILE A 31 24.00 2.39 -23.42
CA ILE A 31 23.66 1.31 -22.48
C ILE A 31 22.97 1.90 -21.26
N LEU A 32 23.51 3.00 -20.73
CA LEU A 32 22.97 3.73 -19.59
C LEU A 32 21.56 4.25 -19.89
N ASP A 33 21.35 4.86 -21.05
CA ASP A 33 20.04 5.36 -21.48
C ASP A 33 19.00 4.24 -21.58
N CYS A 34 19.38 3.05 -22.07
CA CYS A 34 18.49 1.89 -22.11
C CYS A 34 18.08 1.45 -20.69
N ILE A 35 19.04 1.39 -19.77
CA ILE A 35 18.78 1.03 -18.36
C ILE A 35 17.89 2.07 -17.69
N LEU A 36 18.19 3.36 -17.86
CA LEU A 36 17.40 4.47 -17.31
C LEU A 36 15.97 4.47 -17.86
N TYR A 37 15.81 4.23 -19.16
CA TYR A 37 14.48 4.11 -19.77
C TYR A 37 13.66 3.00 -19.08
N LEU A 38 14.21 1.78 -18.99
CA LEU A 38 13.51 0.64 -18.39
C LEU A 38 13.22 0.86 -16.91
N ALA A 39 14.18 1.41 -16.16
CA ALA A 39 14.01 1.74 -14.75
C ALA A 39 12.88 2.77 -14.53
N ARG A 40 12.82 3.83 -15.35
CA ARG A 40 11.76 4.85 -15.26
C ARG A 40 10.37 4.30 -15.61
N GLN A 41 10.31 3.32 -16.51
CA GLN A 41 9.06 2.65 -16.88
C GLN A 41 8.70 1.48 -15.96
N THR A 42 9.50 1.18 -14.94
CA THR A 42 9.35 0.01 -14.06
C THR A 42 9.29 -1.33 -14.82
N LEU A 43 10.02 -1.41 -15.94
CA LEU A 43 10.07 -2.60 -16.79
C LEU A 43 11.20 -3.53 -16.35
N PRO A 44 10.98 -4.86 -16.32
CA PRO A 44 12.04 -5.81 -16.03
C PRO A 44 13.10 -5.75 -17.14
N LEU A 45 14.39 -5.78 -16.79
CA LEU A 45 15.45 -5.72 -17.80
C LEU A 45 15.65 -7.04 -18.54
N ARG A 46 15.54 -8.16 -17.83
CA ARG A 46 15.95 -9.49 -18.30
C ARG A 46 14.82 -10.27 -18.96
N GLY A 47 15.19 -11.14 -19.89
CA GLY A 47 14.31 -12.09 -20.58
C GLY A 47 14.48 -13.51 -20.07
N HIS A 48 13.72 -14.45 -20.64
CA HIS A 48 13.93 -15.89 -20.40
C HIS A 48 15.20 -16.42 -21.09
N SER A 49 15.53 -15.83 -22.24
CA SER A 49 16.81 -15.97 -22.94
C SER A 49 17.44 -14.59 -23.05
N GLU A 50 18.76 -14.50 -22.98
CA GLU A 50 19.54 -13.28 -23.24
C GLU A 50 20.56 -13.51 -24.38
N ASP A 51 20.29 -14.51 -25.24
CA ASP A 51 21.13 -14.83 -26.38
C ASP A 51 20.88 -13.89 -27.56
N LEU A 52 21.82 -12.96 -27.77
CA LEU A 52 21.83 -11.97 -28.84
C LEU A 52 21.90 -12.56 -30.26
N ASN A 53 22.21 -13.84 -30.41
CA ASN A 53 22.31 -14.52 -31.69
C ASN A 53 21.03 -15.27 -32.09
N THR A 54 19.99 -15.22 -31.26
CA THR A 54 18.69 -15.83 -31.54
C THR A 54 17.65 -14.79 -31.96
N ASP A 55 16.69 -15.21 -32.80
CA ASP A 55 15.52 -14.42 -33.18
C ASP A 55 14.45 -14.36 -32.07
N GLY A 56 14.72 -14.97 -30.91
CA GLY A 56 13.84 -14.95 -29.75
C GLY A 56 13.85 -13.62 -29.01
N ASN A 57 12.90 -13.45 -28.09
CA ASN A 57 12.86 -12.29 -27.19
C ASN A 57 14.01 -12.39 -26.16
N CYS A 58 14.99 -11.50 -26.29
CA CYS A 58 16.20 -11.48 -25.44
C CYS A 58 16.02 -10.68 -24.12
N GLY A 59 14.80 -10.30 -23.76
CA GLY A 59 14.52 -9.42 -22.63
C GLY A 59 14.53 -7.94 -23.01
N ASN A 60 13.84 -7.12 -22.19
CA ASN A 60 13.58 -5.74 -22.56
C ASN A 60 14.85 -4.90 -22.73
N PHE A 61 15.93 -5.17 -21.98
CA PHE A 61 17.20 -4.45 -22.12
C PHE A 61 17.83 -4.68 -23.49
N LEU A 62 18.02 -5.95 -23.87
CA LEU A 62 18.65 -6.29 -25.14
C LEU A 62 17.74 -5.91 -26.32
N GLU A 63 16.43 -6.08 -26.22
CA GLU A 63 15.49 -5.64 -27.25
C GLU A 63 15.46 -4.11 -27.41
N THR A 64 15.56 -3.36 -26.31
CA THR A 64 15.69 -1.89 -26.37
C THR A 64 17.02 -1.49 -27.03
N PHE A 65 18.11 -2.17 -26.70
CA PHE A 65 19.42 -1.89 -27.33
C PHE A 65 19.43 -2.26 -28.82
N LYS A 66 18.81 -3.39 -29.21
CA LYS A 66 18.60 -3.78 -30.63
C LYS A 66 17.77 -2.74 -31.37
N LEU A 67 16.71 -2.22 -30.75
CA LEU A 67 15.90 -1.14 -31.32
C LEU A 67 16.74 0.12 -31.54
N LEU A 68 17.52 0.53 -30.54
CA LEU A 68 18.42 1.69 -30.64
C LEU A 68 19.45 1.50 -31.75
N ALA A 69 20.03 0.31 -31.89
CA ALA A 69 20.98 -0.06 -32.93
C ALA A 69 20.41 0.02 -34.36
N ARG A 70 19.09 0.09 -34.54
CA ARG A 70 18.49 0.36 -35.87
C ARG A 70 18.72 1.80 -36.34
N TYR A 71 18.86 2.73 -35.39
CA TYR A 71 18.89 4.16 -35.67
C TYR A 71 20.21 4.84 -35.24
N ASP A 72 20.93 4.32 -34.25
CA ASP A 72 22.19 4.86 -33.76
C ASP A 72 23.40 4.06 -34.33
N PRO A 73 24.28 4.70 -35.14
CA PRO A 73 25.42 4.02 -35.75
C PRO A 73 26.42 3.42 -34.75
N VAL A 74 26.57 4.04 -33.57
CA VAL A 74 27.49 3.57 -32.52
C VAL A 74 26.99 2.26 -31.93
N ALA A 75 25.71 2.21 -31.53
CA ALA A 75 25.05 1.01 -31.05
C ALA A 75 25.02 -0.09 -32.12
N LYS A 76 24.74 0.27 -33.38
CA LYS A 76 24.79 -0.67 -34.52
C LYS A 76 26.16 -1.32 -34.67
N GLN A 77 27.23 -0.52 -34.67
CA GLN A 77 28.59 -1.03 -34.82
C GLN A 77 28.99 -1.89 -33.61
N HIS A 78 28.60 -1.50 -32.40
CA HIS A 78 28.86 -2.29 -31.19
C HIS A 78 28.16 -3.63 -31.24
N LEU A 79 26.85 -3.65 -31.52
CA LEU A 79 26.06 -4.88 -31.61
C LEU A 79 26.62 -5.83 -32.68
N HIS A 80 26.95 -5.30 -33.86
CA HIS A 80 27.56 -6.10 -34.92
C HIS A 80 28.88 -6.73 -34.47
N ARG A 81 29.75 -5.99 -33.76
CA ARG A 81 31.00 -6.53 -33.22
C ARG A 81 30.75 -7.64 -32.20
N VAL A 82 29.77 -7.45 -31.30
CA VAL A 82 29.42 -8.45 -30.29
C VAL A 82 28.93 -9.75 -30.93
N GLN A 83 28.17 -9.67 -32.03
CA GLN A 83 27.61 -10.83 -32.72
C GLN A 83 28.59 -11.55 -33.67
N HIS A 84 29.55 -10.84 -34.27
CA HIS A 84 30.35 -11.35 -35.40
C HIS A 84 31.86 -11.43 -35.13
N THR A 85 32.32 -11.20 -33.90
CA THR A 85 33.76 -11.34 -33.60
C THR A 85 34.06 -12.68 -32.96
N ASP A 86 34.90 -13.47 -33.62
CA ASP A 86 35.48 -14.68 -33.06
C ASP A 86 36.60 -14.31 -32.08
N GLY A 87 36.24 -14.15 -30.80
CA GLY A 87 37.20 -13.82 -29.73
C GLY A 87 36.54 -13.28 -28.45
N TYR A 88 37.35 -13.04 -27.41
CA TYR A 88 36.86 -12.44 -26.17
C TYR A 88 36.59 -10.95 -26.36
N ILE A 89 35.31 -10.56 -26.27
CA ILE A 89 34.86 -9.17 -26.19
C ILE A 89 34.13 -8.99 -24.86
N VAL A 90 34.31 -7.84 -24.22
CA VAL A 90 33.47 -7.40 -23.10
C VAL A 90 32.35 -6.53 -23.67
N PRO A 91 31.12 -7.06 -23.84
CA PRO A 91 30.05 -6.34 -24.52
C PRO A 91 29.41 -5.25 -23.64
N TYR A 92 29.53 -5.36 -22.31
CA TYR A 92 28.77 -4.59 -21.31
C TYR A 92 27.24 -4.70 -21.43
N LEU A 93 26.76 -5.70 -22.19
CA LEU A 93 25.34 -5.99 -22.36
C LEU A 93 24.86 -7.14 -21.46
N SER A 94 25.78 -7.77 -20.71
CA SER A 94 25.47 -8.92 -19.88
C SER A 94 24.66 -8.54 -18.63
N PRO A 95 23.98 -9.52 -18.00
CA PRO A 95 23.27 -9.30 -16.75
C PRO A 95 24.13 -8.74 -15.61
N GLN A 96 25.40 -9.13 -15.58
CA GLN A 96 26.37 -8.65 -14.61
C GLN A 96 26.67 -7.17 -14.83
N SER A 97 26.89 -6.76 -16.08
CA SER A 97 27.10 -5.36 -16.43
C SER A 97 25.86 -4.51 -16.17
N GLN A 98 24.66 -5.01 -16.50
CA GLN A 98 23.41 -4.34 -16.16
C GLN A 98 23.31 -4.07 -14.65
N ASN A 99 23.59 -5.07 -13.81
CA ASN A 99 23.56 -4.93 -12.35
C ASN A 99 24.62 -3.95 -11.83
N GLU A 100 25.81 -3.96 -12.42
CA GLU A 100 26.88 -3.02 -12.08
C GLU A 100 26.44 -1.58 -12.39
N PHE A 101 25.91 -1.33 -13.60
CA PHE A 101 25.36 -0.03 -13.97
C PHE A 101 24.25 0.43 -13.05
N ILE A 102 23.29 -0.44 -12.72
CA ILE A 102 22.21 -0.15 -11.78
C ILE A 102 22.79 0.24 -10.41
N SER A 103 23.79 -0.50 -9.94
CA SER A 103 24.43 -0.24 -8.64
C SER A 103 25.16 1.10 -8.64
N LEU A 104 25.91 1.41 -9.70
CA LEU A 104 26.61 2.69 -9.87
C LEU A 104 25.63 3.86 -9.94
N LEU A 105 24.55 3.73 -10.72
CA LEU A 105 23.47 4.71 -10.82
C LEU A 105 22.81 4.95 -9.45
N GLY A 106 22.41 3.87 -8.78
CA GLY A 106 21.78 3.93 -7.46
C GLY A 106 22.69 4.60 -6.43
N ASN A 107 23.98 4.25 -6.42
CA ASN A 107 24.97 4.86 -5.54
C ASN A 107 25.21 6.34 -5.86
N HIS A 108 25.26 6.73 -7.13
CA HIS A 108 25.37 8.13 -7.53
C HIS A 108 24.16 8.94 -7.05
N ILE A 109 22.94 8.45 -7.28
CA ILE A 109 21.70 9.09 -6.81
C ILE A 109 21.71 9.24 -5.28
N ARG A 110 22.06 8.17 -4.55
CA ARG A 110 22.18 8.21 -3.08
C ARG A 110 23.21 9.23 -2.62
N THR A 111 24.36 9.31 -3.30
CA THR A 111 25.42 10.29 -2.97
C THR A 111 24.89 11.71 -3.07
N VAL A 112 24.17 12.04 -4.15
CA VAL A 112 23.56 13.36 -4.34
C VAL A 112 22.51 13.63 -3.25
N ILE A 113 21.65 12.66 -2.95
CA ILE A 113 20.64 12.79 -1.89
C ILE A 113 21.31 13.05 -0.53
N PHE A 114 22.34 12.28 -0.16
CA PHE A 114 23.06 12.47 1.11
C PHE A 114 23.78 13.82 1.18
N GLN A 115 24.38 14.29 0.07
CA GLN A 115 24.96 15.63 0.02
C GLN A 115 23.91 16.70 0.34
N ASN A 116 22.70 16.57 -0.20
CA ASN A 116 21.61 17.50 0.07
C ASN A 116 21.12 17.42 1.53
N ILE A 117 20.99 16.21 2.09
CA ILE A 117 20.62 16.00 3.50
C ILE A 117 21.68 16.63 4.43
N ILE A 118 22.96 16.38 4.15
CA ILE A 118 24.08 16.91 4.95
C ILE A 118 24.10 18.44 4.87
N LYS A 119 23.89 19.01 3.68
CA LYS A 119 23.77 20.47 3.48
C LYS A 119 22.59 21.07 4.25
N ALA A 120 21.45 20.37 4.28
CA ALA A 120 20.27 20.77 5.06
C ALA A 120 20.55 20.72 6.58
N LYS A 121 21.56 19.96 7.01
CA LYS A 121 21.97 19.67 8.39
C LYS A 121 20.92 18.89 9.17
N TYR A 122 19.68 19.35 9.22
CA TYR A 122 18.58 18.75 9.97
C TYR A 122 17.66 17.94 9.06
N PHE A 123 17.19 16.79 9.57
CA PHE A 123 16.32 15.89 8.84
C PHE A 123 15.34 15.18 9.77
N ALA A 124 14.35 14.52 9.18
CA ALA A 124 13.48 13.57 9.84
C ALA A 124 13.60 12.20 9.18
N ILE A 125 13.47 11.14 9.98
CA ILE A 125 13.53 9.76 9.52
C ILE A 125 12.12 9.18 9.40
N MET A 126 11.89 8.41 8.35
CA MET A 126 10.64 7.70 8.13
C MET A 126 10.96 6.26 7.78
N PHE A 127 10.38 5.34 8.54
CA PHE A 127 10.57 3.92 8.34
C PHE A 127 9.23 3.20 8.33
N ASP A 128 9.02 2.36 7.32
CA ASP A 128 7.82 1.55 7.17
C ASP A 128 8.22 0.12 6.84
N SER A 129 7.58 -0.85 7.49
CA SER A 129 7.92 -2.27 7.35
C SER A 129 6.87 -3.01 6.54
N THR A 130 7.32 -3.80 5.57
CA THR A 130 6.45 -4.67 4.78
C THR A 130 7.16 -5.99 4.49
N PRO A 131 6.46 -7.14 4.53
CA PRO A 131 7.04 -8.39 4.06
C PRO A 131 7.24 -8.34 2.54
N ASP A 132 8.41 -8.82 2.08
CA ASP A 132 8.67 -9.01 0.66
C ASP A 132 7.99 -10.27 0.10
N ILE A 133 8.17 -10.53 -1.20
CA ILE A 133 7.61 -11.71 -1.89
C ILE A 133 8.10 -13.05 -1.34
N SER A 134 9.23 -13.04 -0.61
CA SER A 134 9.83 -14.21 0.04
C SER A 134 9.43 -14.30 1.52
N HIS A 135 8.43 -13.52 1.96
CA HIS A 135 7.99 -13.40 3.35
C HIS A 135 9.09 -12.94 4.32
N THR A 136 10.08 -12.23 3.83
CA THR A 136 11.12 -11.60 4.64
C THR A 136 10.71 -10.17 4.94
N ASP A 137 10.70 -9.79 6.23
CA ASP A 137 10.36 -8.43 6.62
C ASP A 137 11.47 -7.46 6.17
N GLN A 138 11.09 -6.45 5.38
CA GLN A 138 11.97 -5.37 4.96
C GLN A 138 11.40 -4.03 5.43
N MET A 139 12.28 -3.07 5.67
CA MET A 139 11.93 -1.72 6.11
C MET A 139 12.44 -0.70 5.11
N SER A 140 11.54 0.09 4.52
CA SER A 140 11.94 1.20 3.65
C SER A 140 12.47 2.36 4.48
N GLN A 141 13.64 2.89 4.11
CA GLN A 141 14.21 4.10 4.67
C GLN A 141 13.87 5.29 3.79
N VAL A 142 13.19 6.28 4.36
CA VAL A 142 12.92 7.57 3.74
C VAL A 142 13.45 8.68 4.65
N ILE A 143 14.17 9.64 4.09
CA ILE A 143 14.65 10.82 4.81
C ILE A 143 13.89 12.04 4.31
N ARG A 144 13.32 12.82 5.23
CA ARG A 144 12.68 14.09 4.95
C ARG A 144 13.58 15.24 5.38
N TYR A 145 13.86 16.18 4.49
CA TYR A 145 14.78 17.30 4.75
C TYR A 145 14.36 18.54 3.95
N VAL A 146 14.96 19.68 4.29
CA VAL A 146 14.71 20.94 3.58
C VAL A 146 15.77 21.13 2.52
N HIS A 147 15.35 21.18 1.25
CA HIS A 147 16.22 21.48 0.13
C HIS A 147 16.09 22.96 -0.24
N ILE A 148 17.20 23.69 -0.17
CA ILE A 148 17.27 25.12 -0.49
C ILE A 148 18.00 25.29 -1.82
N GLU A 149 17.27 25.80 -2.80
CA GLU A 149 17.74 26.18 -4.12
C GLU A 149 17.51 27.69 -4.34
N ASP A 150 18.09 28.26 -5.38
CA ASP A 150 17.85 29.65 -5.77
C ASP A 150 16.37 29.90 -6.12
N SER A 151 15.66 28.85 -6.54
CA SER A 151 14.23 28.82 -6.87
C SER A 151 13.33 28.88 -5.63
N GLY A 152 13.85 28.58 -4.43
CA GLY A 152 13.11 28.62 -3.19
C GLY A 152 13.48 27.51 -2.20
N VAL A 153 12.62 27.37 -1.19
CA VAL A 153 12.75 26.37 -0.12
C VAL A 153 11.73 25.27 -0.35
N HIS A 154 12.22 24.04 -0.51
CA HIS A 154 11.40 22.86 -0.76
C HIS A 154 11.56 21.84 0.37
N VAL A 155 10.46 21.19 0.75
CA VAL A 155 10.53 20.03 1.66
C VAL A 155 10.59 18.78 0.80
N THR A 156 11.67 18.04 0.91
CA THR A 156 11.97 16.88 0.07
C THR A 156 11.90 15.61 0.91
N GLU A 157 11.24 14.59 0.38
CA GLU A 157 11.24 13.23 0.91
C GLU A 157 11.99 12.34 -0.08
N SER A 158 13.09 11.73 0.36
CA SER A 158 13.92 10.89 -0.49
C SER A 158 13.98 9.47 0.03
N PHE A 159 13.58 8.52 -0.81
CA PHE A 159 13.82 7.10 -0.58
C PHE A 159 15.33 6.82 -0.67
N ILE A 160 15.85 6.08 0.31
CA ILE A 160 17.28 5.77 0.41
C ILE A 160 17.53 4.30 0.06
N ASP A 161 16.91 3.39 0.80
CA ASP A 161 17.13 1.96 0.65
C ASP A 161 16.04 1.12 1.34
N PHE A 162 16.07 -0.19 1.10
CA PHE A 162 15.40 -1.17 1.94
C PHE A 162 16.40 -1.81 2.91
N ILE A 163 15.97 -2.01 4.14
CA ILE A 163 16.75 -2.67 5.20
C ILE A 163 16.06 -3.98 5.52
N GLN A 164 16.77 -5.09 5.41
CA GLN A 164 16.27 -6.37 5.87
C GLN A 164 16.22 -6.41 7.40
N LEU A 165 15.05 -6.74 7.96
CA LEU A 165 14.87 -6.83 9.40
C LEU A 165 15.27 -8.21 9.91
N TYR A 166 16.01 -8.22 11.01
CA TYR A 166 16.49 -9.43 11.69
C TYR A 166 15.92 -9.50 13.11
N GLY A 167 14.60 -9.38 13.21
CA GLY A 167 13.87 -9.36 14.47
C GLY A 167 12.71 -8.37 14.47
N LYS A 168 11.76 -8.58 15.38
CA LYS A 168 10.52 -7.79 15.49
C LYS A 168 10.41 -7.00 16.80
N SER A 169 11.44 -7.06 17.65
CA SER A 169 11.43 -6.33 18.91
C SER A 169 11.92 -4.89 18.71
N ALA A 170 11.40 -3.98 19.53
CA ALA A 170 11.66 -2.56 19.38
C ALA A 170 13.15 -2.21 19.56
N ASP A 171 13.87 -2.91 20.44
CA ASP A 171 15.31 -2.75 20.65
C ASP A 171 16.13 -3.15 19.43
N VAL A 172 15.80 -4.27 18.79
CA VAL A 172 16.49 -4.74 17.57
C VAL A 172 16.27 -3.75 16.43
N ILE A 173 15.02 -3.33 16.21
CA ILE A 173 14.68 -2.36 15.17
C ILE A 173 15.39 -1.02 15.42
N THR A 174 15.37 -0.54 16.67
CA THR A 174 16.07 0.71 17.03
C THR A 174 17.55 0.62 16.72
N LYS A 175 18.20 -0.49 17.08
CA LYS A 175 19.62 -0.71 16.79
C LYS A 175 19.88 -0.69 15.29
N GLN A 176 19.06 -1.39 14.50
CA GLN A 176 19.19 -1.42 13.04
C GLN A 176 19.03 -0.03 12.41
N ILE A 177 18.10 0.78 12.90
CA ILE A 177 17.95 2.18 12.47
C ILE A 177 19.23 2.98 12.77
N CYS A 178 19.75 2.88 14.00
CA CYS A 178 20.97 3.59 14.39
C CYS A 178 22.19 3.15 13.59
N ASP A 179 22.39 1.83 13.43
CA ASP A 179 23.49 1.25 12.67
C ASP A 179 23.41 1.70 11.19
N LYS A 180 22.21 1.75 10.61
CA LYS A 180 22.01 2.23 9.24
C LYS A 180 22.33 3.72 9.10
N LEU A 181 21.81 4.56 10.00
CA LEU A 181 22.10 6.00 9.97
C LEU A 181 23.60 6.26 10.09
N GLN A 182 24.29 5.52 10.96
CA GLN A 182 25.73 5.60 11.09
C GLN A 182 26.46 5.19 9.80
N ALA A 183 26.05 4.09 9.17
CA ALA A 183 26.61 3.64 7.89
C ALA A 183 26.38 4.65 6.76
N ASP A 184 25.26 5.38 6.81
CA ASP A 184 24.91 6.45 5.88
C ASP A 184 25.63 7.78 6.18
N GLY A 185 26.42 7.85 7.25
CA GLY A 185 27.07 9.09 7.70
C GLY A 185 26.11 10.12 8.29
N LEU A 186 24.88 9.71 8.60
CA LEU A 186 23.84 10.56 9.20
C LEU A 186 23.88 10.46 10.71
N LYS A 187 24.02 11.61 11.37
CA LYS A 187 24.07 11.66 12.83
C LYS A 187 22.68 11.78 13.42
N LEU A 188 22.36 10.90 14.36
CA LEU A 188 21.06 10.93 15.04
C LEU A 188 20.82 12.26 15.76
N GLU A 189 21.86 12.95 16.24
CA GLU A 189 21.78 14.28 16.89
C GLU A 189 21.16 15.38 16.00
N HIS A 190 21.18 15.19 14.68
CA HIS A 190 20.60 16.09 13.70
C HIS A 190 19.18 15.69 13.27
N CYS A 191 18.67 14.57 13.79
CA CYS A 191 17.30 14.13 13.56
C CYS A 191 16.32 14.96 14.40
N TYR A 192 15.35 15.62 13.77
CA TYR A 192 14.33 16.44 14.44
C TYR A 192 12.92 15.87 14.29
N GLY A 193 12.78 14.75 13.58
CA GLY A 193 11.50 14.07 13.43
C GLY A 193 11.68 12.59 13.14
N GLN A 194 10.73 11.80 13.61
CA GLN A 194 10.67 10.37 13.33
C GLN A 194 9.22 9.97 13.04
N GLY A 195 9.01 9.22 11.95
CA GLY A 195 7.70 8.79 11.50
C GLY A 195 7.65 7.29 11.24
N TYR A 196 6.70 6.61 11.89
CA TYR A 196 6.50 5.16 11.78
C TYR A 196 5.01 4.82 11.71
N ASP A 197 4.69 3.54 11.48
CA ASP A 197 3.37 3.02 11.76
C ASP A 197 3.02 3.10 13.27
N ASN A 198 1.74 2.88 13.59
CA ASN A 198 1.32 2.93 15.00
C ASN A 198 1.32 1.55 15.67
N ALA A 199 2.07 0.57 15.14
CA ALA A 199 2.21 -0.71 15.81
C ALA A 199 2.85 -0.49 17.18
N ALA A 200 2.48 -1.29 18.19
CA ALA A 200 2.96 -1.11 19.55
C ALA A 200 4.51 -1.15 19.63
N THR A 201 5.16 -1.98 18.81
CA THR A 201 6.62 -2.06 18.68
C THR A 201 7.23 -0.74 18.21
N MET A 202 6.61 -0.04 17.26
CA MET A 202 7.12 1.20 16.69
C MET A 202 6.70 2.41 17.53
N ALA A 203 5.39 2.56 17.76
CA ALA A 203 4.77 3.72 18.38
C ALA A 203 4.64 3.66 19.92
N GLY A 204 5.07 2.56 20.56
CA GLY A 204 4.96 2.37 22.01
C GLY A 204 5.67 3.46 22.82
N HIS A 205 4.94 4.11 23.73
CA HIS A 205 5.43 5.24 24.53
C HIS A 205 6.38 4.84 25.68
N ILE A 206 6.43 3.56 26.04
CA ILE A 206 7.29 3.03 27.12
C ILE A 206 8.56 2.40 26.56
N SER A 207 8.42 1.47 25.61
CA SER A 207 9.52 0.63 25.14
C SER A 207 9.57 0.48 23.61
N GLY A 208 8.71 1.22 22.89
CA GLY A 208 8.68 1.21 21.43
C GLY A 208 9.86 1.96 20.82
N VAL A 209 10.06 1.79 19.51
CA VAL A 209 11.14 2.44 18.76
C VAL A 209 11.10 3.96 18.94
N GLN A 210 9.91 4.57 18.88
CA GLN A 210 9.76 6.02 19.03
C GLN A 210 10.31 6.55 20.35
N LYS A 211 10.01 5.84 21.45
CA LYS A 211 10.48 6.20 22.78
C LYS A 211 11.99 6.04 22.89
N ARG A 212 12.54 4.94 22.37
CA ARG A 212 13.99 4.67 22.41
C ARG A 212 14.79 5.70 21.62
N ILE A 213 14.32 6.08 20.43
CA ILE A 213 14.94 7.14 19.63
C ILE A 213 14.83 8.50 20.33
N LEU A 214 13.69 8.80 20.96
CA LEU A 214 13.51 10.04 21.72
C LEU A 214 14.43 10.11 22.95
N ASP A 215 14.67 8.98 23.62
CA ASP A 215 15.61 8.89 24.74
C ASP A 215 17.07 9.13 24.30
N MET A 216 17.42 8.75 23.07
CA MET A 216 18.74 9.01 22.48
C MET A 216 18.87 10.44 21.92
N ASN A 217 17.80 10.98 21.35
CA ASN A 217 17.72 12.36 20.88
C ASN A 217 16.34 12.96 21.19
N PRO A 218 16.23 13.79 22.25
CA PRO A 218 14.98 14.42 22.66
C PRO A 218 14.34 15.36 21.62
N LYS A 219 15.09 15.74 20.58
CA LYS A 219 14.61 16.61 19.49
C LYS A 219 13.92 15.83 18.38
N ALA A 220 14.09 14.51 18.30
CA ALA A 220 13.49 13.67 17.28
C ALA A 220 11.99 13.44 17.57
N MET A 221 11.15 14.42 17.24
CA MET A 221 9.72 14.36 17.55
C MET A 221 9.02 13.24 16.79
N PHE A 222 8.22 12.43 17.49
CA PHE A 222 7.46 11.37 16.88
C PHE A 222 6.18 11.86 16.22
N VAL A 223 6.01 11.53 14.94
CA VAL A 223 4.80 11.79 14.16
C VAL A 223 4.17 10.45 13.78
N PRO A 224 3.01 10.08 14.36
CA PRO A 224 2.34 8.83 14.00
C PRO A 224 1.79 8.87 12.57
N CYS A 225 1.67 7.70 11.94
CA CYS A 225 1.05 7.60 10.63
C CYS A 225 -0.45 7.91 10.71
N ASN A 226 -0.89 9.03 10.11
CA ASN A 226 -2.29 9.45 10.10
C ASN A 226 -3.22 8.40 9.47
N ASN A 227 -2.74 7.70 8.44
CA ASN A 227 -3.55 6.70 7.76
C ASN A 227 -3.76 5.45 8.61
N HIS A 228 -2.68 4.98 9.26
CA HIS A 228 -2.76 3.87 10.20
C HIS A 228 -3.59 4.26 11.44
N SER A 229 -3.41 5.49 11.95
CA SER A 229 -4.26 6.10 12.97
C SER A 229 -5.74 5.99 12.64
N LEU A 230 -6.13 6.37 11.41
CA LEU A 230 -7.52 6.32 10.97
C LEU A 230 -8.02 4.87 10.80
N ASN A 231 -7.18 3.96 10.30
CA ASN A 231 -7.48 2.52 10.25
C ASN A 231 -7.77 1.96 11.65
N LEU A 232 -6.95 2.30 12.65
CA LEU A 232 -7.15 1.86 14.03
C LEU A 232 -8.48 2.39 14.59
N ALA A 233 -8.78 3.68 14.39
CA ALA A 233 -10.06 4.25 14.83
C ALA A 233 -11.26 3.48 14.24
N GLY A 234 -11.11 3.09 12.98
CA GLY A 234 -12.03 2.23 12.29
C GLY A 234 -12.20 0.83 12.88
N MET A 235 -11.10 0.11 13.10
CA MET A 235 -11.14 -1.23 13.71
C MET A 235 -11.77 -1.21 15.10
N HIS A 236 -11.48 -0.16 15.89
CA HIS A 236 -12.10 0.02 17.21
C HIS A 236 -13.62 0.20 17.09
N ALA A 237 -14.08 0.99 16.12
CA ALA A 237 -15.50 1.19 15.86
C ALA A 237 -16.22 -0.11 15.41
N VAL A 238 -15.56 -0.92 14.59
CA VAL A 238 -16.09 -2.23 14.18
C VAL A 238 -16.22 -3.19 15.36
N GLY A 239 -15.25 -3.16 16.27
CA GLY A 239 -15.16 -4.08 17.41
C GLY A 239 -16.15 -3.83 18.56
N VAL A 240 -16.91 -2.72 18.54
CA VAL A 240 -17.85 -2.38 19.63
C VAL A 240 -19.01 -3.36 19.71
N GLY A 241 -19.55 -3.77 18.55
CA GLY A 241 -20.76 -4.57 18.47
C GLY A 241 -20.53 -5.92 17.78
N THR A 242 -21.06 -6.99 18.37
CA THR A 242 -20.96 -8.35 17.81
C THR A 242 -21.59 -8.47 16.41
N LYS A 243 -22.65 -7.70 16.13
CA LYS A 243 -23.31 -7.69 14.81
C LYS A 243 -22.41 -7.04 13.75
N SER A 244 -21.71 -5.96 14.12
CA SER A 244 -20.73 -5.29 13.24
C SER A 244 -19.54 -6.21 12.93
N VAL A 245 -18.98 -6.87 13.94
CA VAL A 245 -17.90 -7.86 13.76
C VAL A 245 -18.35 -9.00 12.84
N THR A 246 -19.57 -9.50 13.04
CA THR A 246 -20.14 -10.59 12.23
C THR A 246 -20.38 -10.15 10.79
N PHE A 247 -20.83 -8.90 10.57
CA PHE A 247 -20.97 -8.31 9.25
C PHE A 247 -19.63 -8.33 8.48
N PHE A 248 -18.56 -7.77 9.04
CA PHE A 248 -17.25 -7.78 8.37
C PHE A 248 -16.66 -9.18 8.21
N GLY A 249 -16.88 -10.07 9.18
CA GLY A 249 -16.52 -11.49 9.03
C GLY A 249 -17.25 -12.15 7.86
N THR A 250 -18.51 -11.80 7.61
CA THR A 250 -19.28 -12.29 6.46
C THR A 250 -18.74 -11.72 5.15
N VAL A 251 -18.40 -10.43 5.10
CA VAL A 251 -17.75 -9.78 3.94
C VAL A 251 -16.46 -10.51 3.54
N GLU A 252 -15.58 -10.82 4.50
CA GLU A 252 -14.33 -11.53 4.23
C GLU A 252 -14.57 -12.98 3.77
N LYS A 253 -15.59 -13.66 4.31
CA LYS A 253 -15.96 -15.01 3.85
C LYS A 253 -16.45 -15.00 2.41
N VAL A 254 -17.23 -14.00 1.99
CA VAL A 254 -17.65 -13.85 0.59
C VAL A 254 -16.45 -13.73 -0.34
N TYR A 255 -15.49 -12.86 0.01
CA TYR A 255 -14.25 -12.74 -0.76
C TYR A 255 -13.46 -14.06 -0.80
N SER A 256 -13.25 -14.69 0.36
CA SER A 256 -12.46 -15.91 0.49
C SER A 256 -13.07 -17.05 -0.33
N PHE A 257 -14.40 -17.16 -0.33
CA PHE A 257 -15.13 -18.13 -1.13
C PHE A 257 -14.89 -17.94 -2.63
N PHE A 258 -15.07 -16.74 -3.18
CA PHE A 258 -14.85 -16.53 -4.62
C PHE A 258 -13.36 -16.60 -5.00
N SER A 259 -12.46 -16.04 -4.19
CA SER A 259 -11.03 -15.94 -4.51
C SER A 259 -10.26 -17.27 -4.45
N SER A 260 -10.79 -18.26 -3.73
CA SER A 260 -10.12 -19.56 -3.55
C SER A 260 -10.37 -20.55 -4.70
N SER A 261 -11.14 -20.18 -5.74
CA SER A 261 -11.33 -21.01 -6.93
C SER A 261 -11.49 -20.14 -8.18
N THR A 262 -10.73 -20.45 -9.22
CA THR A 262 -10.83 -19.80 -10.53
C THR A 262 -12.23 -19.96 -11.14
N HIS A 263 -12.86 -21.12 -10.95
CA HIS A 263 -14.23 -21.41 -11.42
C HIS A 263 -15.27 -20.50 -10.74
N ARG A 264 -15.28 -20.46 -9.40
CA ARG A 264 -16.18 -19.57 -8.63
C ARG A 264 -15.95 -18.11 -8.99
N TRP A 265 -14.69 -17.72 -9.17
CA TRP A 265 -14.30 -16.37 -9.58
C TRP A 265 -14.84 -16.00 -10.96
N ASP A 266 -14.80 -16.91 -11.92
CA ASP A 266 -15.32 -16.66 -13.27
C ASP A 266 -16.86 -16.60 -13.29
N ILE A 267 -17.54 -17.37 -12.43
CA ILE A 267 -18.99 -17.20 -12.23
C ILE A 267 -19.29 -15.81 -11.66
N LEU A 268 -18.60 -15.37 -10.62
CA LEU A 268 -18.76 -14.03 -10.06
C LEU A 268 -18.60 -12.94 -11.14
N LYS A 269 -17.58 -13.03 -12.01
CA LYS A 269 -17.36 -12.08 -13.10
C LYS A 269 -18.50 -12.03 -14.13
N LYS A 270 -19.23 -13.13 -14.33
CA LYS A 270 -20.39 -13.14 -15.24
C LYS A 270 -21.53 -12.27 -14.70
N HIS A 271 -21.66 -12.18 -13.38
CA HIS A 271 -22.72 -11.40 -12.72
C HIS A 271 -22.27 -9.97 -12.39
N VAL A 272 -21.02 -9.79 -11.94
CA VAL A 272 -20.50 -8.53 -11.40
C VAL A 272 -19.41 -7.94 -12.33
N PRO A 273 -19.59 -6.69 -12.83
CA PRO A 273 -18.64 -6.08 -13.76
C PRO A 273 -17.31 -5.63 -13.13
N ILE A 274 -17.19 -5.69 -11.79
CA ILE A 274 -16.04 -5.19 -11.02
C ILE A 274 -15.49 -6.31 -10.11
N ARG A 275 -14.17 -6.28 -9.86
CA ARG A 275 -13.47 -7.25 -9.01
C ARG A 275 -13.82 -7.05 -7.52
N VAL A 276 -14.25 -8.09 -6.82
CA VAL A 276 -14.33 -8.08 -5.34
C VAL A 276 -12.90 -8.15 -4.79
N LYS A 277 -12.49 -7.20 -3.94
CA LYS A 277 -11.15 -7.22 -3.33
C LYS A 277 -11.18 -7.73 -1.89
N ARG A 278 -10.03 -8.26 -1.44
CA ARG A 278 -9.86 -8.77 -0.08
C ARG A 278 -10.03 -7.66 0.94
N SER A 279 -10.78 -7.88 2.02
CA SER A 279 -10.75 -6.94 3.14
C SER A 279 -9.41 -7.08 3.87
N CYS A 280 -8.76 -5.96 4.19
CA CYS A 280 -7.43 -6.00 4.79
C CYS A 280 -7.45 -5.20 6.10
N ASN A 281 -7.15 -5.88 7.21
CA ASN A 281 -7.08 -5.26 8.53
C ASN A 281 -6.09 -4.09 8.58
N THR A 282 -5.04 -4.11 7.74
CA THR A 282 -4.03 -3.04 7.68
C THR A 282 -4.34 -1.95 6.65
N ARG A 283 -5.36 -2.11 5.78
CA ARG A 283 -5.72 -1.15 4.72
C ARG A 283 -7.25 -1.06 4.55
N TRP A 284 -7.86 -0.08 5.21
CA TRP A 284 -9.32 0.16 5.09
C TRP A 284 -9.79 0.56 3.69
N SER A 285 -8.92 1.03 2.81
CA SER A 285 -9.26 1.22 1.39
C SER A 285 -9.75 -0.07 0.75
N SER A 286 -9.13 -1.21 1.06
CA SER A 286 -9.58 -2.52 0.57
C SER A 286 -10.91 -2.95 1.22
N THR A 287 -11.13 -2.59 2.48
CA THR A 287 -12.40 -2.83 3.18
C THR A 287 -13.54 -1.97 2.60
N HIS A 288 -13.26 -0.71 2.26
CA HIS A 288 -14.18 0.20 1.57
C HIS A 288 -14.60 -0.39 0.21
N GLU A 289 -13.63 -0.79 -0.62
CA GLU A 289 -13.92 -1.39 -1.93
C GLU A 289 -14.79 -2.65 -1.81
N ALA A 290 -14.50 -3.55 -0.85
CA ALA A 290 -15.29 -4.76 -0.63
C ALA A 290 -16.75 -4.44 -0.25
N VAL A 291 -16.96 -3.50 0.69
CA VAL A 291 -18.29 -3.08 1.13
C VAL A 291 -19.04 -2.34 0.02
N CYS A 292 -18.37 -1.48 -0.75
CA CYS A 292 -18.98 -0.79 -1.89
C CYS A 292 -19.46 -1.76 -2.97
N VAL A 293 -18.61 -2.71 -3.38
CA VAL A 293 -18.99 -3.73 -4.38
C VAL A 293 -20.19 -4.54 -3.88
N LEU A 294 -20.19 -4.95 -2.60
CA LEU A 294 -21.33 -5.65 -2.02
C LEU A 294 -22.60 -4.79 -2.00
N ALA A 295 -22.50 -3.49 -1.72
CA ALA A 295 -23.64 -2.59 -1.66
C ALA A 295 -24.20 -2.20 -3.05
N GLU A 296 -23.35 -2.11 -4.06
CA GLU A 296 -23.73 -1.76 -5.44
C GLU A 296 -24.22 -2.97 -6.25
N HIS A 297 -23.74 -4.17 -5.91
CA HIS A 297 -24.00 -5.39 -6.65
C HIS A 297 -24.61 -6.49 -5.78
N THR A 298 -25.36 -6.11 -4.74
CA THR A 298 -25.98 -7.04 -3.78
C THR A 298 -26.77 -8.15 -4.48
N GLU A 299 -27.71 -7.77 -5.36
CA GLU A 299 -28.58 -8.72 -6.07
C GLU A 299 -27.76 -9.69 -6.92
N LYS A 300 -26.79 -9.17 -7.68
CA LYS A 300 -25.90 -9.95 -8.55
C LYS A 300 -25.02 -10.93 -7.79
N ILE A 301 -24.59 -10.58 -6.57
CA ILE A 301 -23.79 -11.46 -5.72
C ILE A 301 -24.68 -12.56 -5.13
N ILE A 302 -25.93 -12.25 -4.78
CA ILE A 302 -26.92 -13.25 -4.40
C ILE A 302 -27.16 -14.21 -5.56
N ASP A 303 -27.42 -13.71 -6.77
CA ASP A 303 -27.63 -14.53 -7.97
C ASP A 303 -26.45 -15.48 -8.24
N ALA A 304 -25.21 -14.98 -8.09
CA ALA A 304 -24.01 -15.78 -8.28
C ALA A 304 -23.89 -16.89 -7.22
N LEU A 305 -24.23 -16.60 -5.97
CA LEU A 305 -24.24 -17.61 -4.89
C LEU A 305 -25.39 -18.63 -5.08
N GLU A 306 -26.55 -18.21 -5.57
CA GLU A 306 -27.66 -19.11 -5.89
C GLU A 306 -27.32 -20.02 -7.06
N ALA A 307 -26.69 -19.48 -8.11
CA ALA A 307 -26.19 -20.27 -9.24
C ALA A 307 -25.18 -21.35 -8.78
N LEU A 308 -24.29 -21.02 -7.83
CA LEU A 308 -23.34 -21.97 -7.25
C LEU A 308 -23.99 -22.97 -6.29
N ARG A 309 -25.03 -22.56 -5.56
CA ARG A 309 -25.79 -23.44 -4.65
C ARG A 309 -26.59 -24.48 -5.43
N ASP A 310 -27.23 -24.06 -6.52
CA ASP A 310 -28.21 -24.85 -7.26
C ASP A 310 -27.60 -25.53 -8.50
N GLY A 311 -26.41 -25.09 -8.93
CA GLY A 311 -25.71 -25.58 -10.12
C GLY A 311 -25.49 -27.10 -10.13
N PRO A 312 -25.94 -27.81 -11.18
CA PRO A 312 -25.89 -29.28 -11.24
C PRO A 312 -24.47 -29.83 -11.36
N GLU A 313 -23.52 -29.03 -11.86
CA GLU A 313 -22.11 -29.39 -12.05
C GLU A 313 -21.23 -29.01 -10.85
N GLU A 314 -21.80 -28.39 -9.82
CA GLU A 314 -21.06 -27.90 -8.65
C GLU A 314 -20.80 -29.01 -7.61
N THR A 315 -19.65 -28.93 -6.94
CA THR A 315 -19.31 -29.88 -5.87
C THR A 315 -20.21 -29.72 -4.66
N SER A 316 -20.40 -30.79 -3.88
CA SER A 316 -21.19 -30.74 -2.64
C SER A 316 -20.66 -29.70 -1.65
N GLU A 317 -19.34 -29.50 -1.59
CA GLU A 317 -18.68 -28.47 -0.79
C GLU A 317 -19.05 -27.06 -1.27
N THR A 318 -18.90 -26.79 -2.58
CA THR A 318 -19.24 -25.48 -3.16
C THR A 318 -20.71 -25.12 -2.93
N ARG A 319 -21.61 -26.09 -3.13
CA ARG A 319 -23.05 -25.92 -2.91
C ARG A 319 -23.37 -25.63 -1.44
N GLY A 320 -22.74 -26.38 -0.53
CA GLY A 320 -22.92 -26.21 0.92
C GLY A 320 -22.39 -24.87 1.44
N ASP A 321 -21.21 -24.46 0.98
CA ASP A 321 -20.60 -23.18 1.34
C ASP A 321 -21.38 -21.98 0.78
N ALA A 322 -21.80 -22.05 -0.49
CA ALA A 322 -22.65 -21.03 -1.11
C ALA A 322 -23.98 -20.87 -0.38
N GLY A 323 -24.63 -21.99 -0.04
CA GLY A 323 -25.85 -22.01 0.76
C GLY A 323 -25.66 -21.40 2.15
N SER A 324 -24.55 -21.72 2.82
CA SER A 324 -24.22 -21.18 4.14
C SER A 324 -23.96 -19.66 4.09
N LEU A 325 -23.28 -19.18 3.06
CA LEU A 325 -23.07 -17.75 2.84
C LEU A 325 -24.35 -16.99 2.56
N LEU A 326 -25.25 -17.56 1.75
CA LEU A 326 -26.58 -16.98 1.51
C LEU A 326 -27.34 -16.81 2.82
N VAL A 327 -27.32 -17.79 3.73
CA VAL A 327 -27.96 -17.64 5.05
C VAL A 327 -27.35 -16.50 5.87
N CYS A 328 -26.04 -16.27 5.79
CA CYS A 328 -25.39 -15.15 6.49
C CYS A 328 -25.74 -13.78 5.88
N ILE A 329 -25.81 -13.69 4.55
CA ILE A 329 -26.10 -12.45 3.81
C ILE A 329 -27.58 -12.08 3.89
N MET A 330 -28.48 -13.06 3.79
CA MET A 330 -29.93 -12.89 3.69
C MET A 330 -30.57 -12.62 5.05
N THR A 331 -30.05 -11.63 5.77
CA THR A 331 -30.55 -11.20 7.08
C THR A 331 -30.71 -9.69 7.12
N TYR A 332 -31.71 -9.23 7.89
CA TYR A 332 -31.89 -7.79 8.16
C TYR A 332 -30.61 -7.15 8.72
N VAL A 333 -29.91 -7.84 9.63
CA VAL A 333 -28.69 -7.33 10.26
C VAL A 333 -27.60 -7.08 9.22
N PHE A 334 -27.38 -8.02 8.29
CA PHE A 334 -26.37 -7.87 7.26
C PHE A 334 -26.66 -6.67 6.35
N PHE A 335 -27.86 -6.55 5.81
CA PHE A 335 -28.23 -5.41 4.95
C PHE A 335 -28.21 -4.07 5.69
N SER A 336 -28.62 -4.06 6.97
CA SER A 336 -28.56 -2.87 7.81
C SER A 336 -27.13 -2.40 8.00
N PHE A 337 -26.20 -3.30 8.32
CA PHE A 337 -24.78 -2.93 8.44
C PHE A 337 -24.11 -2.62 7.09
N LEU A 338 -24.52 -3.27 6.00
CA LEU A 338 -24.06 -2.95 4.64
C LEU A 338 -24.34 -1.50 4.28
N HIS A 339 -25.60 -1.07 4.44
CA HIS A 339 -26.01 0.30 4.11
C HIS A 339 -25.56 1.34 5.13
N PHE A 340 -25.26 0.93 6.37
CA PHE A 340 -24.67 1.79 7.39
C PHE A 340 -23.18 2.05 7.12
N TRP A 341 -22.37 1.00 6.92
CA TRP A 341 -20.93 1.13 6.74
C TRP A 341 -20.53 1.67 5.38
N ASN A 342 -21.28 1.41 4.30
CA ASN A 342 -20.93 1.87 2.95
C ASN A 342 -20.66 3.39 2.86
N PRO A 343 -21.58 4.30 3.26
CA PRO A 343 -21.33 5.74 3.22
C PRO A 343 -20.24 6.19 4.21
N ILE A 344 -20.10 5.53 5.36
CA ILE A 344 -19.07 5.84 6.36
C ILE A 344 -17.68 5.52 5.80
N LEU A 345 -17.49 4.30 5.31
CA LEU A 345 -16.23 3.83 4.73
C LEU A 345 -15.87 4.63 3.49
N THR A 346 -16.85 5.04 2.68
CA THR A 346 -16.61 5.96 1.56
C THR A 346 -15.99 7.27 2.06
N LYS A 347 -16.54 7.86 3.12
CA LYS A 347 -16.01 9.12 3.64
C LYS A 347 -14.69 9.00 4.38
N VAL A 348 -14.46 7.84 4.99
CA VAL A 348 -13.17 7.50 5.58
C VAL A 348 -12.12 7.32 4.48
N ASN A 349 -12.40 6.56 3.42
CA ASN A 349 -11.48 6.35 2.30
C ASN A 349 -11.14 7.68 1.58
N ASP A 350 -12.13 8.55 1.35
CA ASP A 350 -11.92 9.92 0.85
C ASP A 350 -10.92 10.71 1.72
N THR A 351 -10.97 10.50 3.03
CA THR A 351 -10.08 11.14 3.99
C THR A 351 -8.69 10.53 3.94
N GLN A 352 -8.58 9.20 3.83
CA GLN A 352 -7.31 8.50 3.67
C GLN A 352 -6.55 8.94 2.42
N ILE A 353 -7.22 8.94 1.27
CA ILE A 353 -6.64 9.39 -0.01
C ILE A 353 -6.17 10.85 0.12
N TYR A 354 -6.96 11.70 0.75
CA TYR A 354 -6.57 13.10 0.97
C TYR A 354 -5.32 13.23 1.84
N LEU A 355 -5.24 12.49 2.95
CA LEU A 355 -4.12 12.53 3.90
C LEU A 355 -2.80 12.04 3.30
N GLN A 356 -2.86 11.29 2.20
CA GLN A 356 -1.70 10.77 1.46
C GLN A 356 -1.23 11.68 0.32
N LYS A 357 -1.92 12.80 0.07
CA LYS A 357 -1.47 13.76 -0.96
C LYS A 357 -0.11 14.35 -0.62
N GLU A 358 0.76 14.42 -1.63
CA GLU A 358 2.06 15.07 -1.55
C GLU A 358 1.90 16.58 -1.26
N GLY A 359 2.83 17.15 -0.50
CA GLY A 359 2.84 18.58 -0.17
C GLY A 359 1.76 19.03 0.83
N LEU A 360 0.95 18.12 1.38
CA LEU A 360 -0.12 18.47 2.29
C LEU A 360 0.42 18.93 3.66
N ALA A 361 0.07 20.15 4.04
CA ALA A 361 0.46 20.73 5.33
C ALA A 361 -0.30 20.11 6.52
N LEU A 362 0.26 20.22 7.73
CA LEU A 362 -0.30 19.58 8.93
C LEU A 362 -1.69 20.13 9.30
N ASP A 363 -1.89 21.43 9.14
CA ASP A 363 -3.17 22.12 9.36
C ASP A 363 -4.26 21.61 8.41
N GLN A 364 -3.93 21.41 7.13
CA GLN A 364 -4.85 20.85 6.13
C GLN A 364 -5.25 19.40 6.48
N ARG A 365 -4.31 18.60 7.01
CA ARG A 365 -4.59 17.24 7.51
C ARG A 365 -5.57 17.27 8.68
N VAL A 366 -5.32 18.16 9.65
CA VAL A 366 -6.21 18.36 10.81
C VAL A 366 -7.60 18.81 10.36
N GLN A 367 -7.70 19.76 9.42
CA GLN A 367 -8.98 20.22 8.87
C GLN A 367 -9.77 19.08 8.22
N LYS A 368 -9.10 18.21 7.45
CA LYS A 368 -9.76 17.05 6.83
C LYS A 368 -10.32 16.08 7.89
N LEU A 369 -9.55 15.79 8.94
CA LEU A 369 -10.00 14.92 10.04
C LEU A 369 -11.15 15.55 10.84
N LYS A 370 -11.12 16.88 11.05
CA LYS A 370 -12.25 17.63 11.63
C LYS A 370 -13.49 17.52 10.75
N GLY A 371 -13.35 17.63 9.43
CA GLY A 371 -14.44 17.42 8.47
C GLY A 371 -15.05 16.03 8.56
N LEU A 372 -14.24 14.98 8.69
CA LEU A 372 -14.73 13.61 8.91
C LEU A 372 -15.46 13.48 10.25
N THR A 373 -14.94 14.11 11.30
CA THR A 373 -15.57 14.13 12.63
C THR A 373 -16.94 14.82 12.61
N LEU A 374 -17.05 15.95 11.89
CA LEU A 374 -18.31 16.68 11.68
C LEU A 374 -19.31 15.83 10.89
N PHE A 375 -18.86 15.16 9.82
CA PHE A 375 -19.69 14.22 9.07
C PHE A 375 -20.29 13.13 9.97
N CYS A 376 -19.46 12.47 10.79
CA CYS A 376 -19.94 11.44 11.72
C CYS A 376 -20.96 11.99 12.73
N HIS A 377 -20.78 13.24 13.17
CA HIS A 377 -21.68 13.89 14.12
C HIS A 377 -23.02 14.29 13.48
N GLU A 378 -22.98 15.06 12.40
CA GLU A 378 -24.18 15.62 11.75
C GLU A 378 -25.02 14.55 11.07
N LYS A 379 -24.38 13.50 10.54
CA LYS A 379 -25.08 12.43 9.83
C LYS A 379 -25.42 11.24 10.71
N ARG A 380 -25.02 11.25 11.99
CA ARG A 380 -25.18 10.16 12.97
C ARG A 380 -26.53 9.43 12.85
N ASP A 381 -27.60 10.12 13.21
CA ASP A 381 -28.93 9.51 13.28
C ASP A 381 -29.52 9.26 11.88
N SER A 382 -29.15 10.11 10.92
CA SER A 382 -29.60 9.98 9.52
C SER A 382 -29.00 8.74 8.83
N LEU A 383 -27.75 8.37 9.16
CA LEU A 383 -27.07 7.20 8.61
C LEU A 383 -27.74 5.93 9.11
N VAL A 384 -28.04 5.86 10.40
CA VAL A 384 -28.77 4.73 11.00
C VAL A 384 -30.17 4.62 10.44
N SER A 385 -30.92 5.72 10.40
CA SER A 385 -32.30 5.73 9.89
C SER A 385 -32.37 5.29 8.43
N LYS A 386 -31.48 5.81 7.56
CA LYS A 386 -31.41 5.41 6.15
C LYS A 386 -30.97 3.97 5.96
N ALA A 387 -30.04 3.49 6.80
CA ALA A 387 -29.60 2.09 6.73
C ALA A 387 -30.73 1.13 7.10
N THR A 388 -31.50 1.45 8.15
CA THR A 388 -32.70 0.71 8.55
C THR A 388 -33.75 0.70 7.45
N GLU A 389 -34.09 1.85 6.86
CA GLU A 389 -35.08 1.95 5.78
C GLU A 389 -34.70 1.08 4.58
N LYS A 390 -33.47 1.20 4.10
CA LYS A 390 -32.97 0.39 2.97
C LYS A 390 -32.96 -1.10 3.30
N ALA A 391 -32.51 -1.48 4.49
CA ALA A 391 -32.49 -2.87 4.89
C ALA A 391 -33.90 -3.48 4.96
N LEU A 392 -34.89 -2.74 5.48
CA LEU A 392 -36.29 -3.16 5.49
C LEU A 392 -36.86 -3.29 4.09
N GLN A 393 -36.52 -2.38 3.17
CA GLN A 393 -36.92 -2.47 1.77
C GLN A 393 -36.36 -3.74 1.13
N VAL A 394 -35.07 -4.04 1.30
CA VAL A 394 -34.43 -5.26 0.78
C VAL A 394 -35.06 -6.51 1.41
N CYS A 395 -35.26 -6.52 2.74
CA CYS A 395 -35.91 -7.65 3.42
C CYS A 395 -37.33 -7.89 2.91
N LYS A 396 -38.08 -6.83 2.57
CA LYS A 396 -39.41 -6.95 1.97
C LYS A 396 -39.36 -7.58 0.58
N THR A 397 -38.40 -7.18 -0.25
CA THR A 397 -38.20 -7.74 -1.61
C THR A 397 -37.88 -9.23 -1.56
N TYR A 398 -37.03 -9.66 -0.62
CA TYR A 398 -36.58 -11.04 -0.48
C TYR A 398 -37.38 -11.87 0.55
N CYS A 399 -38.49 -11.35 1.08
CA CYS A 399 -39.33 -12.01 2.09
C CYS A 399 -38.55 -12.47 3.34
N ILE A 400 -37.55 -11.70 3.77
CA ILE A 400 -36.69 -12.01 4.92
C ILE A 400 -37.42 -11.58 6.21
N PRO A 401 -37.57 -12.47 7.21
CA PRO A 401 -38.21 -12.11 8.47
C PRO A 401 -37.36 -11.13 9.27
N THR A 402 -38.00 -10.06 9.77
CA THR A 402 -37.36 -8.99 10.56
C THR A 402 -37.66 -9.09 12.07
N GLU A 403 -38.48 -10.06 12.47
CA GLU A 403 -38.88 -10.30 13.86
C GLU A 403 -38.12 -11.48 14.47
N ARG A 404 -37.83 -11.39 15.78
CA ARG A 404 -37.17 -12.47 16.52
C ARG A 404 -38.18 -13.59 16.80
N ARG A 405 -37.84 -14.83 16.47
CA ARG A 405 -38.61 -16.00 16.93
C ARG A 405 -38.33 -16.22 18.42
N VAL A 406 -39.12 -15.60 19.31
CA VAL A 406 -38.96 -15.77 20.76
C VAL A 406 -39.42 -17.18 21.13
N GLY A 407 -38.52 -18.01 21.64
CA GLY A 407 -38.88 -19.28 22.25
C GLY A 407 -39.77 -19.02 23.46
N ARG A 408 -41.03 -19.47 23.41
CA ARG A 408 -41.96 -19.30 24.54
C ARG A 408 -41.38 -20.01 25.78
N ARG A 409 -40.98 -19.24 26.80
CA ARG A 409 -40.80 -19.80 28.15
C ARG A 409 -42.13 -20.40 28.62
N LYS A 410 -42.09 -21.60 29.20
CA LYS A 410 -43.27 -22.24 29.80
C LYS A 410 -43.72 -21.37 30.99
N LYS A 411 -44.95 -20.87 30.95
CA LYS A 411 -45.54 -19.99 31.97
C LYS A 411 -45.85 -20.74 33.28
N MET A 412 -45.72 -20.04 34.41
CA MET A 412 -46.43 -20.38 35.66
C MET A 412 -47.61 -19.41 35.87
N ASN A 413 -48.64 -19.82 36.60
CA ASN A 413 -49.82 -18.98 36.86
C ASN A 413 -49.45 -17.75 37.70
N GLY A 414 -49.67 -16.55 37.13
CA GLY A 414 -49.49 -15.26 37.83
C GLY A 414 -48.45 -14.30 37.23
N GLU A 415 -47.68 -14.71 36.22
CA GLU A 415 -46.70 -13.82 35.58
C GLU A 415 -47.32 -12.96 34.48
N ASN A 416 -47.31 -11.63 34.67
CA ASN A 416 -47.52 -10.66 33.61
C ASN A 416 -46.20 -10.45 32.85
N SER A 417 -46.10 -11.01 31.65
CA SER A 417 -44.96 -10.78 30.75
C SER A 417 -45.09 -9.42 30.07
N CYS A 418 -44.41 -8.39 30.56
CA CYS A 418 -43.91 -7.36 29.66
C CYS A 418 -42.55 -7.85 29.17
N ASP A 419 -42.48 -8.31 27.93
CA ASP A 419 -41.21 -8.55 27.25
C ASP A 419 -40.44 -7.21 27.15
N THR A 420 -39.59 -6.92 28.14
CA THR A 420 -38.77 -5.70 28.24
C THR A 420 -37.47 -5.80 27.42
N GLY A 421 -37.49 -6.55 26.31
CA GLY A 421 -36.37 -6.67 25.38
C GLY A 421 -36.48 -5.67 24.24
N LEU A 422 -35.36 -5.09 23.80
CA LEU A 422 -35.30 -4.31 22.57
C LEU A 422 -35.65 -5.20 21.36
N THR A 423 -36.33 -4.63 20.37
CA THR A 423 -36.57 -5.32 19.09
C THR A 423 -35.26 -5.49 18.32
N LEU A 424 -35.21 -6.44 17.36
CA LEU A 424 -34.01 -6.65 16.52
C LEU A 424 -33.55 -5.36 15.82
N ILE A 425 -34.51 -4.56 15.35
CA ILE A 425 -34.24 -3.26 14.72
C ILE A 425 -33.61 -2.30 15.74
N GLN A 426 -34.22 -2.13 16.91
CA GLN A 426 -33.70 -1.25 17.95
C GLN A 426 -32.31 -1.68 18.46
N GLU A 427 -32.08 -2.98 18.66
CA GLU A 427 -30.76 -3.50 19.04
C GLU A 427 -29.71 -3.23 17.95
N THR A 428 -30.08 -3.39 16.67
CA THR A 428 -29.18 -3.15 15.54
C THR A 428 -28.84 -1.67 15.41
N SER A 429 -29.85 -0.80 15.49
CA SER A 429 -29.66 0.65 15.48
C SER A 429 -28.81 1.12 16.65
N ARG A 430 -29.00 0.54 17.85
CA ARG A 430 -28.15 0.86 19.02
C ARG A 430 -26.68 0.53 18.76
N GLU A 431 -26.37 -0.68 18.27
CA GLU A 431 -24.98 -1.06 17.95
C GLU A 431 -24.37 -0.18 16.84
N GLN A 432 -25.17 0.25 15.85
CA GLN A 432 -24.70 1.18 14.82
C GLN A 432 -24.38 2.56 15.41
N LEU A 433 -25.23 3.08 16.31
CA LEU A 433 -24.98 4.33 17.01
C LEU A 433 -23.71 4.26 17.88
N GLU A 434 -23.53 3.17 18.62
CA GLU A 434 -22.31 2.93 19.41
C GLU A 434 -21.06 2.87 18.51
N ALA A 435 -21.14 2.23 17.34
CA ALA A 435 -20.02 2.15 16.39
C ALA A 435 -19.62 3.52 15.84
N ILE A 436 -20.57 4.36 15.41
CA ILE A 436 -20.26 5.71 14.89
C ILE A 436 -19.76 6.66 15.98
N ASP A 437 -20.29 6.54 17.20
CA ASP A 437 -19.81 7.31 18.36
C ASP A 437 -18.37 6.93 18.71
N GLN A 438 -18.05 5.64 18.70
CA GLN A 438 -16.69 5.16 18.92
C GLN A 438 -15.75 5.65 17.81
N LEU A 439 -16.17 5.58 16.55
CA LEU A 439 -15.39 6.11 15.42
C LEU A 439 -15.09 7.60 15.62
N GLN A 440 -16.11 8.39 15.98
CA GLN A 440 -15.98 9.82 16.24
C GLN A 440 -15.02 10.10 17.40
N ALA A 441 -15.15 9.37 18.52
CA ALA A 441 -14.29 9.52 19.69
C ALA A 441 -12.83 9.20 19.38
N GLU A 442 -12.58 8.11 18.64
CA GLU A 442 -11.23 7.67 18.26
C GLU A 442 -10.57 8.63 17.25
N ILE A 443 -11.33 9.22 16.32
CA ILE A 443 -10.84 10.26 15.41
C ILE A 443 -10.52 11.54 16.19
N LYS A 444 -11.39 11.98 17.09
CA LYS A 444 -11.15 13.17 17.94
C LYS A 444 -9.88 13.02 18.76
N LYS A 445 -9.72 11.88 19.45
CA LYS A 445 -8.54 11.57 20.28
C LYS A 445 -7.24 11.71 19.47
N ARG A 446 -7.21 11.14 18.26
CA ARG A 446 -6.04 11.19 17.37
C ARG A 446 -5.81 12.57 16.77
N THR A 447 -6.88 13.30 16.45
CA THR A 447 -6.79 14.68 15.95
C THR A 447 -6.19 15.61 17.02
N THR A 448 -6.55 15.43 18.30
CA THR A 448 -5.97 16.20 19.41
C THR A 448 -4.46 15.97 19.53
N GLN A 449 -4.00 14.72 19.38
CA GLN A 449 -2.56 14.39 19.38
C GLN A 449 -1.79 15.05 18.22
N MET A 450 -2.44 15.29 17.09
CA MET A 450 -1.81 16.04 15.98
C MET A 450 -1.73 17.53 16.27
N ASN A 451 -2.72 18.11 16.93
CA ASN A 451 -2.69 19.54 17.28
C ASN A 451 -1.58 19.86 18.29
N THR A 452 -1.26 18.93 19.19
CA THR A 452 -0.15 19.09 20.14
C THR A 452 1.22 19.07 19.47
N LEU A 453 1.33 18.58 18.23
CA LEU A 453 2.57 18.66 17.43
C LEU A 453 2.72 19.98 16.66
N HIS A 454 1.65 20.78 16.58
CA HIS A 454 1.65 22.07 15.88
C HIS A 454 1.99 23.25 16.80
N GLN A 455 1.84 23.06 18.11
CA GLN A 455 2.23 24.01 19.17
C GLN A 455 3.68 23.76 19.57
#